data_AF-A0A3D1FVS9-F1
#
_entry.id   AF-A0A3D1FVS9-F1
#
_cell.length_a   1.000
_cell.length_b   1.000
_cell.length_c   1.000
_cell.angle_alpha   90.00
_cell.angle_beta   90.00
_cell.angle_gamma   90.00
#
_symmetry.space_group_name_H-M   'P 1'
#
loop_
_entity.id
_entity.type
_entity.pdbx_description
1 polymer ?
#
loop_
_entity_poly.entity_id
_entity_poly.type
_entity_poly.pdbx_seq_one_letter_code
_entity_poly.pdbx_strand_id
1 'polypeptide(L)'
;MSNTTEILNATAIEHKIQRLAWELYDRHHNATDLHVIGIKDNGYWLAEQLVTRLRKISDINITLHPLVMDKDAPVLEEMMIDLPVGGEFALVDDVLNSGRTLLWAVIKLMGFRPRVLSTTVLV
;
A
#
# COMPACT_ATOMS: atom_id res chain seq x y z
N MET A 1 33.80 -8.61 -4.30
CA MET A 1 32.82 -7.97 -5.19
C MET A 1 31.46 -8.56 -4.87
N SER A 2 30.45 -7.77 -4.51
CA SER A 2 29.11 -8.34 -4.27
C SER A 2 28.46 -8.60 -5.62
N ASN A 3 28.15 -9.86 -5.90
CA ASN A 3 27.37 -10.26 -7.07
C ASN A 3 25.90 -9.94 -6.80
N THR A 4 25.53 -8.66 -6.86
CA THR A 4 24.13 -8.26 -6.76
C THR A 4 23.51 -8.34 -8.15
N THR A 5 22.61 -9.30 -8.37
CA THR A 5 21.84 -9.41 -9.61
C THR A 5 20.73 -8.36 -9.61
N GLU A 6 20.68 -7.53 -10.66
CA GLU A 6 19.56 -6.60 -10.87
C GLU A 6 18.30 -7.40 -11.21
N ILE A 7 17.24 -7.25 -10.40
CA ILE A 7 15.94 -7.92 -10.59
C ILE A 7 14.97 -7.02 -11.35
N LEU A 8 14.99 -5.72 -11.08
CA LEU A 8 14.13 -4.72 -11.74
C LEU A 8 14.95 -3.46 -12.02
N ASN A 9 14.99 -3.05 -13.29
CA ASN A 9 15.50 -1.74 -13.69
C ASN A 9 14.40 -0.66 -13.61
N ALA A 10 14.78 0.61 -13.79
CA ALA A 10 13.87 1.75 -13.68
C ALA A 10 12.65 1.65 -14.62
N THR A 11 12.85 1.24 -15.88
CA THR A 11 11.76 1.07 -16.85
C THR A 11 10.79 -0.04 -16.42
N ALA A 12 11.31 -1.14 -15.89
CA ALA A 12 10.50 -2.24 -15.38
C ALA A 12 9.68 -1.82 -14.15
N ILE A 13 10.27 -1.03 -13.25
CA ILE A 13 9.57 -0.44 -12.10
C ILE A 13 8.43 0.46 -12.57
N GLU A 14 8.69 1.37 -13.50
CA GLU A 14 7.69 2.30 -14.01
C GLU A 14 6.49 1.58 -14.64
N HIS A 15 6.74 0.60 -15.51
CA HIS A 15 5.68 -0.22 -16.10
C HIS A 15 4.90 -1.02 -15.04
N LYS A 16 5.58 -1.54 -14.02
CA LYS A 16 4.93 -2.30 -12.94
C LYS A 16 4.04 -1.38 -12.11
N ILE A 17 4.49 -0.19 -11.75
CA ILE A 17 3.69 0.80 -11.03
C ILE A 17 2.46 1.21 -11.86
N GLN A 18 2.62 1.42 -13.17
CA GLN A 18 1.49 1.72 -14.05
C GLN A 18 0.44 0.60 -14.06
N ARG A 19 0.87 -0.66 -14.14
CA ARG A 19 -0.03 -1.82 -14.07
C ARG A 19 -0.71 -1.92 -12.70
N LEU A 20 0.04 -1.77 -11.61
CA LEU A 20 -0.50 -1.82 -10.25
C LEU A 20 -1.54 -0.72 -10.00
N ALA A 21 -1.35 0.48 -10.57
CA ALA A 21 -2.34 1.56 -10.45
C ALA A 21 -3.68 1.18 -11.10
N TRP A 22 -3.66 0.58 -12.29
CA TRP A 22 -4.89 0.08 -12.93
C TRP A 22 -5.54 -1.07 -12.17
N GLU A 23 -4.75 -2.03 -11.68
CA GLU A 23 -5.27 -3.14 -10.86
C GLU A 23 -5.88 -2.65 -9.55
N LEU A 24 -5.33 -1.58 -8.98
CA LEU A 24 -5.84 -0.99 -7.76
C LEU A 24 -7.12 -0.18 -8.03
N TYR A 25 -7.18 0.55 -9.15
CA TYR A 25 -8.39 1.21 -9.63
C TYR A 25 -9.53 0.20 -9.85
N ASP A 26 -9.31 -0.87 -10.61
CA ASP A 26 -10.35 -1.86 -10.92
C ASP A 26 -10.93 -2.50 -9.65
N ARG A 27 -10.11 -2.69 -8.62
CA ARG A 27 -10.55 -3.24 -7.34
C ARG A 27 -11.41 -2.27 -6.52
N HIS A 28 -11.19 -0.97 -6.70
CA HIS A 28 -11.86 0.10 -5.95
C HIS A 28 -12.70 1.01 -6.87
N HIS A 29 -13.12 0.54 -8.04
CA HIS A 29 -13.77 1.38 -9.06
C HIS A 29 -15.11 1.99 -8.60
N ASN A 30 -15.74 1.41 -7.56
CA ASN A 30 -16.98 1.93 -6.96
C ASN A 30 -16.73 2.77 -5.70
N ALA A 31 -15.47 3.00 -5.31
CA ALA A 31 -15.13 3.77 -4.12
C ALA A 31 -15.40 5.26 -4.35
N THR A 32 -16.12 5.90 -3.43
CA THR A 32 -16.15 7.38 -3.38
C THR A 32 -14.88 7.92 -2.73
N ASP A 33 -14.46 7.29 -1.63
CA ASP A 33 -13.24 7.60 -0.89
C ASP A 33 -12.36 6.35 -0.78
N LEU A 34 -11.08 6.49 -1.09
CA LEU A 34 -10.07 5.43 -0.98
C LEU A 34 -8.93 5.91 -0.06
N HIS A 35 -8.67 5.15 1.00
CA HIS A 35 -7.53 5.39 1.88
C HIS A 35 -6.39 4.48 1.43
N VAL A 36 -5.33 5.07 0.89
CA VAL A 36 -4.10 4.35 0.55
C VAL A 36 -3.18 4.44 1.76
N ILE A 37 -2.73 3.29 2.25
CA ILE A 37 -1.89 3.16 3.44
C ILE A 37 -0.54 2.63 3.00
N GLY A 38 0.50 3.46 3.06
CA GLY A 38 1.86 3.06 2.74
C GLY A 38 2.64 2.70 4.00
N ILE A 39 3.21 1.49 4.05
CA ILE A 39 4.13 1.11 5.13
C ILE A 39 5.39 1.97 5.02
N LYS A 40 5.86 2.52 6.15
CA LYS A 40 6.97 3.47 6.20
C LYS A 40 8.20 3.03 5.36
N ASP A 41 8.88 4.04 4.81
CA ASP A 41 10.03 3.96 3.90
C ASP A 41 9.61 3.68 2.45
N ASN A 42 10.13 2.63 1.83
CA ASN A 42 9.90 2.35 0.41
C ASN A 42 8.44 2.04 0.07
N GLY A 43 7.69 1.40 0.99
CA GLY A 43 6.26 1.14 0.81
C GLY A 43 5.45 2.43 0.70
N TYR A 44 5.82 3.46 1.47
CA TYR A 44 5.21 4.78 1.40
C TYR A 44 5.54 5.48 0.09
N TRP A 45 6.80 5.43 -0.35
CA TRP A 45 7.19 5.95 -1.66
C TRP A 45 6.38 5.30 -2.79
N LEU A 46 6.22 3.98 -2.77
CA LEU A 46 5.39 3.27 -3.75
C LEU A 46 3.93 3.74 -3.68
N ALA A 47 3.39 3.94 -2.48
CA ALA A 47 2.04 4.45 -2.29
C ALA A 47 1.87 5.85 -2.90
N GLU A 48 2.85 6.76 -2.76
CA GLU A 48 2.85 8.06 -3.41
C GLU A 48 2.80 7.95 -4.94
N GLN A 49 3.57 7.01 -5.51
CA GLN A 49 3.58 6.76 -6.94
C GLN A 49 2.24 6.23 -7.46
N LEU A 50 1.59 5.35 -6.69
CA LEU A 50 0.27 4.81 -7.02
C LEU A 50 -0.81 5.89 -6.90
N VAL A 51 -0.85 6.65 -5.81
CA VAL A 51 -1.81 7.74 -5.59
C VAL A 51 -1.73 8.77 -6.72
N THR A 52 -0.52 9.14 -7.14
CA THR A 52 -0.32 10.07 -8.25
C THR A 52 -0.93 9.58 -9.56
N ARG A 53 -0.87 8.27 -9.84
CA ARG A 53 -1.44 7.67 -11.05
C ARG A 53 -2.94 7.46 -10.93
N LEU A 54 -3.41 6.98 -9.79
CA LEU A 54 -4.84 6.79 -9.51
C LEU A 54 -5.62 8.11 -9.66
N ARG A 55 -5.09 9.22 -9.16
CA ARG A 55 -5.69 10.57 -9.32
C ARG A 55 -5.74 11.05 -10.77
N LYS A 56 -4.95 10.47 -11.68
CA LYS A 56 -4.98 10.79 -13.11
C LYS A 56 -5.99 9.95 -13.89
N ILE A 57 -6.34 8.76 -13.39
CA ILE A 57 -7.21 7.81 -14.10
C ILE A 57 -8.61 7.69 -13.48
N SER A 58 -8.86 8.36 -12.36
CA SER A 58 -10.13 8.27 -11.63
C SER A 58 -10.46 9.55 -10.86
N ASP A 59 -11.75 9.74 -10.60
CA ASP A 59 -12.28 10.83 -9.75
C ASP A 59 -12.45 10.41 -8.28
N ILE A 60 -11.90 9.25 -7.88
CA ILE A 60 -11.95 8.76 -6.50
C ILE A 60 -11.26 9.78 -5.59
N ASN A 61 -11.86 10.09 -4.44
CA ASN A 61 -11.21 10.92 -3.43
C ASN A 61 -10.16 10.10 -2.68
N ILE A 62 -8.87 10.35 -2.94
CA ILE A 62 -7.78 9.52 -2.42
C ILE A 62 -7.03 10.25 -1.32
N THR A 63 -7.00 9.64 -0.14
CA THR A 63 -6.18 10.09 1.01
C THR A 63 -5.03 9.11 1.25
N LEU A 64 -3.80 9.62 1.35
CA LEU A 64 -2.60 8.82 1.61
C LEU A 64 -2.23 8.89 3.09
N HIS A 65 -1.99 7.72 3.71
CA HIS A 65 -1.64 7.58 5.12
C HIS A 65 -0.31 6.85 5.28
N PRO A 66 0.62 7.37 6.10
CA PRO A 66 1.80 6.60 6.51
C PRO A 66 1.43 5.62 7.62
N LEU A 67 1.86 4.36 7.50
CA LEU A 67 1.81 3.40 8.59
C LEU A 67 3.21 3.19 9.15
N VAL A 68 3.41 3.64 10.40
CA VAL A 68 4.65 3.44 11.14
C VAL A 68 4.49 2.21 12.04
N MET A 69 5.43 1.27 11.93
CA MET A 69 5.48 0.07 12.77
C MET A 69 6.91 -0.46 12.87
N ASP A 70 7.25 -1.12 13.98
CA ASP A 70 8.47 -1.91 14.11
C ASP A 70 8.29 -3.24 13.34
N LYS A 71 9.19 -3.51 12.39
CA LYS A 71 9.14 -4.70 11.52
C LYS A 71 9.67 -5.96 12.23
N ASP A 72 10.54 -5.79 13.21
CA ASP A 72 11.21 -6.87 13.93
C ASP A 72 10.39 -7.32 15.15
N ALA A 73 9.71 -6.38 15.80
CA ALA A 73 8.83 -6.60 16.94
C ALA A 73 7.48 -5.87 16.78
N PRO A 74 6.62 -6.29 15.85
CA PRO A 74 5.35 -5.61 15.60
C PRO A 74 4.40 -5.72 16.80
N VAL A 75 4.11 -4.57 17.42
CA VAL A 75 3.11 -4.40 18.49
C VAL A 75 1.96 -3.55 17.95
N LEU A 76 0.72 -4.04 18.05
CA LEU A 76 -0.46 -3.39 17.44
C LEU A 76 -0.74 -1.99 18.00
N GLU A 77 -0.46 -1.79 19.28
CA GLU A 77 -0.65 -0.54 20.01
C GLU A 77 0.30 0.56 19.53
N GLU A 78 1.47 0.19 19.01
CA GLU A 78 2.49 1.13 18.50
C GLU A 78 2.24 1.53 17.04
N MET A 79 1.32 0.85 16.36
CA MET A 79 0.93 1.20 14.99
C MET A 79 0.04 2.43 14.99
N MET A 80 0.62 3.58 14.69
CA MET A 80 -0.07 4.87 14.68
C MET A 80 -0.72 5.12 13.33
N ILE A 81 -2.05 4.99 13.25
CA ILE A 81 -2.85 5.34 12.09
C ILE A 81 -4.30 5.62 12.52
N ASP A 82 -4.94 6.60 11.88
CA ASP A 82 -6.36 6.93 12.09
C ASP A 82 -7.10 6.84 10.75
N LEU A 83 -8.20 6.08 10.73
CA LEU A 83 -8.99 5.76 9.55
C LEU A 83 -10.48 5.74 9.90
N PRO A 84 -11.37 6.06 8.95
CA PRO A 84 -12.80 5.94 9.18
C PRO A 84 -13.22 4.47 9.28
N VAL A 85 -14.24 4.19 10.10
CA VAL A 85 -14.83 2.85 10.16
C VAL A 85 -15.59 2.56 8.86
N GLY A 86 -15.39 1.40 8.23
CA GLY A 86 -16.12 1.03 7.01
C GLY A 86 -15.57 1.62 5.70
N GLY A 87 -14.37 2.21 5.72
CA GLY A 87 -13.73 2.74 4.52
C GLY A 87 -13.26 1.65 3.55
N GLU A 88 -12.84 2.08 2.35
CA GLU A 88 -12.08 1.24 1.42
C GLU A 88 -10.60 1.54 1.54
N PHE A 89 -9.81 0.51 1.77
CA PHE A 89 -8.41 0.60 2.14
C PHE A 89 -7.52 -0.15 1.16
N ALA A 90 -6.40 0.46 0.79
CA ALA A 90 -5.34 -0.14 -0.02
C ALA A 90 -4.03 -0.09 0.76
N LEU A 91 -3.58 -1.24 1.26
CA LEU A 91 -2.29 -1.36 1.95
C LEU A 91 -1.17 -1.59 0.94
N VAL A 92 -0.13 -0.78 1.01
CA VAL A 92 0.97 -0.76 0.04
C VAL A 92 2.30 -1.02 0.76
N ASP A 93 3.08 -1.96 0.23
CA ASP A 93 4.44 -2.26 0.67
C ASP A 93 5.38 -2.42 -0.53
N ASP A 94 6.69 -2.29 -0.34
CA ASP A 94 7.64 -2.48 -1.44
C ASP A 94 7.91 -3.96 -1.71
N VAL A 95 8.17 -4.75 -0.67
CA VAL A 95 8.60 -6.14 -0.80
C VAL A 95 7.84 -7.07 0.13
N LEU A 96 7.23 -8.11 -0.43
CA LEU A 96 6.66 -9.22 0.32
C LEU A 96 7.67 -10.35 0.50
N ASN A 97 8.43 -10.29 1.60
CA ASN A 97 9.36 -11.38 1.96
C ASN A 97 8.69 -12.44 2.85
N SER A 98 8.79 -12.32 4.18
CA SER A 98 8.15 -13.27 5.12
C SER A 98 6.65 -13.06 5.30
N GLY A 99 6.11 -11.94 4.80
CA GLY A 99 4.71 -11.53 4.98
C GLY A 99 4.35 -11.00 6.36
N ARG A 100 5.26 -11.03 7.35
CA ARG A 100 4.97 -10.63 8.73
C ARG A 100 4.49 -9.18 8.83
N THR A 101 5.23 -8.23 8.25
CA THR A 101 4.88 -6.80 8.26
C THR A 101 3.48 -6.56 7.70
N LEU A 102 3.21 -7.12 6.51
CA LEU A 102 1.92 -7.00 5.83
C LEU A 102 0.79 -7.62 6.68
N LEU A 103 1.00 -8.80 7.27
CA LEU A 103 0.00 -9.46 8.12
C LEU A 103 -0.38 -8.59 9.32
N TRP A 104 0.59 -8.03 10.03
CA TRP A 104 0.32 -7.19 11.19
C TRP A 104 -0.37 -5.88 10.81
N ALA A 105 0.04 -5.27 9.71
CA ALA A 105 -0.65 -4.11 9.15
C ALA A 105 -2.10 -4.45 8.80
N VAL A 106 -2.37 -5.60 8.15
CA VAL A 106 -3.73 -6.06 7.89
C VAL A 106 -4.52 -6.24 9.19
N ILE A 107 -3.97 -6.90 10.21
CA ILE A 107 -4.64 -7.07 11.52
C ILE A 107 -5.01 -5.72 12.12
N LYS A 108 -4.10 -4.75 12.09
CA LYS A 108 -4.36 -3.37 12.56
C LYS A 108 -5.51 -2.73 11.79
N LEU A 109 -5.49 -2.83 10.45
CA LEU A 109 -6.51 -2.23 9.59
C LEU A 109 -7.90 -2.88 9.76
N MET A 110 -7.96 -4.17 10.07
CA MET A 110 -9.23 -4.86 10.34
C MET A 110 -9.97 -4.28 11.55
N GLY A 111 -9.27 -3.62 12.49
CA GLY A 111 -9.89 -2.88 13.60
C GLY A 111 -10.84 -1.77 13.16
N PHE A 112 -10.63 -1.21 11.96
CA PHE A 112 -11.47 -0.19 11.35
C PHE A 112 -12.59 -0.77 10.47
N ARG A 113 -12.74 -2.11 10.43
CA ARG A 113 -13.81 -2.82 9.70
C ARG A 113 -13.97 -2.36 8.24
N PRO A 114 -12.92 -2.46 7.40
CA PRO A 114 -13.00 -2.05 6.01
C PRO A 114 -14.14 -2.74 5.27
N ARG A 115 -14.80 -2.03 4.36
CA ARG A 115 -15.70 -2.65 3.37
C ARG A 115 -14.91 -3.45 2.35
N VAL A 116 -13.79 -2.90 1.91
CA VAL A 116 -12.82 -3.53 1.02
C VAL A 116 -11.43 -3.23 1.55
N LEU A 117 -10.61 -4.27 1.69
CA LEU A 117 -9.19 -4.15 1.98
C LEU A 117 -8.41 -4.86 0.88
N SER A 118 -7.55 -4.13 0.20
CA SER A 118 -6.62 -4.68 -0.79
C SER A 118 -5.18 -4.51 -0.34
N THR A 119 -4.30 -5.37 -0.85
CA THR A 119 -2.85 -5.26 -0.66
C THR A 119 -2.18 -5.10 -2.02
N THR A 120 -1.14 -4.28 -2.08
CA THR A 120 -0.36 -4.02 -3.29
C THR A 120 1.12 -4.03 -2.94
N VAL A 121 1.90 -4.85 -3.62
CA VAL A 121 3.34 -5.01 -3.39
C VAL A 121 4.13 -4.90 -4.69
N LEU A 122 5.31 -4.28 -4.66
CA LEU A 122 6.14 -4.15 -5.85
C LEU A 122 6.86 -5.46 -6.19
N VAL A 123 7.38 -6.19 -5.20
CA VAL A 123 8.09 -7.46 -5.37
C VAL A 123 7.62 -8.51 -4.38
#